data_AF-A0A523W6C5-F1
#
_entry.id   AF-A0A523W6C5-F1
#
_cell.length_a   1.000
_cell.length_b   1.000
_cell.length_c   1.000
_cell.angle_alpha   90.00
_cell.angle_beta   90.00
_cell.angle_gamma   90.00
#
_symmetry.space_group_name_H-M   'P 1'
#
loop_
_entity.id
_entity.type
_entity.pdbx_description
1 polymer ?
#
loop_
_entity_poly.entity_id
_entity_poly.type
_entity_poly.pdbx_seq_one_letter_code
_entity_poly.pdbx_strand_id
1 'polypeptide(L)'
;MKWNITYANYVTPYLINVTTSQQDISGHIYTSSILVNVLTREMSDPYSPPDYYYFGWIETNITIGSTIRLLDTTGVVKGEEIVEAAGTHMDCWIVKATVSLGSYVFNYTMWYDKATGLWIGMKMTSSITPDQYVVLLLVDTNIPVGGAFQIETDKPMYTRLEVVTATATLIIGDIPVESATVTIQVDYPNGTVYFVWTTTTNTDGTATITFFIDENAPYGTYVVSATAYKPGIDPRTATTTFIVGHLEPHIEMWFEGPDVALIGFNTTIVLHVQNVGNATAYNVAATLSIPSSLVVISANTTFTGIMDPGHEVTLVALVIAATPSRHAFNASTSYTKVDGTPMDTVYEEKTLVYAYHEDYAVDFVEMTVTATNEQITVELAITNYGDSPVEITLIASAQHISSKLILPSTYQTITLNPGETATISLVIAMPSAAPSGDYIIQGILATGLPSQDGFTLTRGEETVTV
;
A
#
# COMPACT_ATOMS: atom_id res chain seq x y z
N MET A 1 -29.49 -2.91 5.52
CA MET A 1 -30.89 -3.11 5.98
C MET A 1 -30.84 -3.70 7.38
N LYS A 2 -31.87 -3.48 8.21
CA LYS A 2 -31.96 -4.06 9.56
C LYS A 2 -33.03 -5.15 9.55
N TRP A 3 -32.84 -6.21 10.32
CA TRP A 3 -33.85 -7.25 10.46
C TRP A 3 -33.84 -7.90 11.84
N ASN A 4 -35.02 -8.33 12.26
CA ASN A 4 -35.28 -9.03 13.51
C ASN A 4 -35.89 -10.40 13.18
N ILE A 5 -35.38 -11.44 13.82
CA ILE A 5 -35.99 -12.78 13.78
C ILE A 5 -36.48 -13.12 15.18
N THR A 6 -37.77 -13.43 15.27
CA THR A 6 -38.38 -13.92 16.49
C THR A 6 -38.89 -15.34 16.28
N TYR A 7 -38.46 -16.26 17.14
CA TYR A 7 -38.91 -17.65 17.17
C TYR A 7 -40.04 -17.76 18.19
N ALA A 8 -41.28 -17.77 17.73
CA ALA A 8 -42.46 -17.79 18.58
C ALA A 8 -42.77 -19.20 19.14
N ASN A 9 -43.87 -19.34 19.88
CA ASN A 9 -44.30 -20.61 20.46
C ASN A 9 -44.46 -21.71 19.39
N TYR A 10 -44.11 -22.94 19.78
CA TYR A 10 -44.42 -24.15 19.02
C TYR A 10 -45.91 -24.22 18.71
N VAL A 11 -46.25 -24.36 17.43
CA VAL A 11 -47.61 -24.64 16.95
C VAL A 11 -47.94 -26.12 17.16
N THR A 12 -46.94 -26.98 16.96
CA THR A 12 -46.93 -28.40 17.33
C THR A 12 -45.54 -28.73 17.88
N PRO A 13 -45.31 -29.92 18.48
CA PRO A 13 -43.98 -30.27 19.03
C PRO A 13 -42.82 -30.19 18.05
N TYR A 14 -43.09 -30.20 16.73
CA TYR A 14 -42.10 -30.15 15.67
C TYR A 14 -42.25 -28.93 14.75
N LEU A 15 -43.29 -28.10 14.91
CA LEU A 15 -43.47 -26.88 14.11
C LEU A 15 -43.35 -25.64 14.97
N ILE A 16 -42.40 -24.77 14.63
CA ILE A 16 -42.23 -23.46 15.23
C ILE A 16 -42.69 -22.38 14.25
N ASN A 17 -43.35 -21.34 14.76
CA ASN A 17 -43.66 -20.16 13.96
C ASN A 17 -42.49 -19.18 14.06
N VAL A 18 -41.88 -18.86 12.93
CA VAL A 18 -40.77 -17.92 12.86
C VAL A 18 -41.26 -16.64 12.20
N THR A 19 -41.14 -15.53 12.91
CA THR A 19 -41.49 -14.21 12.40
C THR A 19 -40.22 -13.46 12.04
N THR A 20 -40.15 -12.96 10.81
CA THR A 20 -39.05 -12.12 10.32
C THR A 20 -39.59 -10.73 10.05
N SER A 21 -38.95 -9.72 10.62
CA SER A 21 -39.23 -8.31 10.35
C SER A 21 -38.01 -7.67 9.70
N GLN A 22 -38.18 -7.01 8.56
CA GLN A 22 -37.11 -6.35 7.82
C GLN A 22 -37.46 -4.87 7.61
N GLN A 23 -36.50 -3.99 7.89
CA GLN A 23 -36.59 -2.57 7.56
C GLN A 23 -35.71 -2.24 6.35
N ASP A 24 -36.33 -1.71 5.29
CA ASP A 24 -35.63 -1.25 4.10
C ASP A 24 -34.96 0.12 4.31
N ILE A 25 -34.25 0.60 3.29
CA ILE A 25 -33.55 1.89 3.33
C ILE A 25 -34.48 3.11 3.41
N SER A 26 -35.76 2.94 3.07
CA SER A 26 -36.79 3.99 3.15
C SER A 26 -37.49 4.00 4.51
N GLY A 27 -37.11 3.08 5.41
CA GLY A 27 -37.69 2.90 6.73
C GLY A 27 -38.97 2.07 6.76
N HIS A 28 -39.40 1.50 5.62
CA HIS A 28 -40.58 0.64 5.57
C HIS A 28 -40.29 -0.71 6.21
N ILE A 29 -41.23 -1.20 7.03
CA ILE A 29 -41.09 -2.45 7.77
C ILE A 29 -41.97 -3.52 7.12
N TYR A 30 -41.34 -4.59 6.69
CA TYR A 30 -41.99 -5.80 6.18
C TYR A 30 -41.96 -6.87 7.25
N THR A 31 -43.10 -7.51 7.51
CA THR A 31 -43.17 -8.62 8.47
C THR A 31 -43.79 -9.84 7.79
N SER A 32 -43.11 -10.97 7.86
CA SER A 32 -43.58 -12.27 7.38
C SER A 32 -43.49 -13.30 8.50
N SER A 33 -44.31 -14.35 8.41
CA SER A 33 -44.24 -15.48 9.34
C SER A 33 -44.24 -16.78 8.55
N ILE A 34 -43.43 -17.72 8.99
CA ILE A 34 -43.26 -19.02 8.33
C ILE A 34 -43.26 -20.13 9.37
N LEU A 35 -43.97 -21.22 9.10
CA LEU A 35 -43.91 -22.40 9.94
C LEU A 35 -42.71 -23.24 9.51
N VAL A 36 -41.87 -23.61 10.46
CA VAL A 36 -40.66 -24.38 10.19
C VAL A 36 -40.70 -25.66 11.00
N ASN A 37 -40.46 -26.78 10.33
CA ASN A 37 -40.26 -28.05 11.00
C ASN A 37 -38.88 -28.05 11.68
N VAL A 38 -38.80 -28.05 13.00
CA VAL A 38 -37.52 -27.95 13.72
C VAL A 38 -36.61 -29.17 13.54
N LEU A 39 -37.16 -30.31 13.09
CA LEU A 39 -36.38 -31.53 12.86
C LEU A 39 -35.80 -31.61 11.45
N THR A 40 -36.56 -31.15 10.44
CA THR A 40 -36.16 -31.25 9.02
C THR A 40 -35.74 -29.91 8.42
N ARG A 41 -36.04 -28.80 9.10
CA ARG A 41 -35.95 -27.41 8.64
C ARG A 41 -36.83 -27.10 7.43
N GLU A 42 -37.74 -28.00 7.06
CA GLU A 42 -38.65 -27.76 5.94
C GLU A 42 -39.66 -26.68 6.32
N MET A 43 -39.90 -25.77 5.38
CA MET A 43 -40.86 -24.71 5.55
C MET A 43 -42.25 -25.19 5.14
N SER A 44 -43.26 -24.92 5.97
CA SER A 44 -44.67 -25.18 5.68
C SER A 44 -45.38 -23.84 5.53
N ASP A 45 -45.48 -23.38 4.30
CA ASP A 45 -46.22 -22.18 3.91
C ASP A 45 -47.09 -22.53 2.70
N PRO A 46 -48.40 -22.19 2.67
CA PRO A 46 -49.27 -22.42 1.52
C PRO A 46 -48.73 -21.85 0.19
N TYR A 47 -47.77 -20.92 0.22
CA TYR A 47 -47.17 -20.32 -0.97
C TYR A 47 -45.75 -20.79 -1.29
N SER A 48 -45.14 -21.60 -0.42
CA SER A 48 -43.78 -22.10 -0.64
C SER A 48 -43.81 -23.43 -1.40
N PRO A 49 -42.91 -23.64 -2.39
CA PRO A 49 -42.79 -24.92 -3.06
C PRO A 49 -42.47 -26.03 -2.05
N PRO A 50 -42.95 -27.27 -2.27
CA PRO A 50 -42.40 -28.42 -1.54
C PRO A 50 -40.87 -28.43 -1.73
N ASP A 51 -40.14 -28.79 -0.67
CA ASP A 51 -38.66 -28.91 -0.62
C ASP A 51 -37.85 -27.63 -0.29
N TYR A 52 -38.50 -26.55 0.14
CA TYR A 52 -37.79 -25.35 0.61
C TYR A 52 -37.30 -25.49 2.06
N TYR A 53 -35.99 -25.29 2.28
CA TYR A 53 -35.37 -25.34 3.60
C TYR A 53 -35.26 -23.95 4.23
N TYR A 54 -35.61 -23.85 5.50
CA TYR A 54 -35.42 -22.65 6.29
C TYR A 54 -33.93 -22.38 6.46
N PHE A 55 -33.53 -21.18 6.03
CA PHE A 55 -32.13 -20.75 6.00
C PHE A 55 -31.75 -19.91 7.22
N GLY A 56 -32.70 -19.58 8.10
CA GLY A 56 -32.43 -18.77 9.29
C GLY A 56 -31.74 -19.52 10.43
N TRP A 57 -31.56 -20.85 10.33
CA TRP A 57 -30.67 -21.59 11.20
C TRP A 57 -30.03 -22.79 10.48
N ILE A 58 -28.89 -23.26 10.96
CA ILE A 58 -28.13 -24.38 10.42
C ILE A 58 -27.74 -25.39 11.50
N GLU A 59 -27.29 -26.57 11.10
CA GLU A 59 -26.72 -27.56 11.99
C GLU A 59 -25.44 -27.03 12.64
N THR A 60 -25.24 -27.25 13.94
CA THR A 60 -24.05 -26.78 14.67
C THR A 60 -22.87 -27.73 14.61
N ASN A 61 -23.12 -29.03 14.39
CA ASN A 61 -22.08 -30.04 14.22
C ASN A 61 -21.55 -30.05 12.77
N ILE A 62 -20.92 -28.96 12.38
CA ILE A 62 -20.32 -28.74 11.05
C ILE A 62 -18.90 -28.22 11.19
N THR A 63 -18.10 -28.34 10.12
CA THR A 63 -16.71 -27.88 10.08
C THR A 63 -16.47 -27.08 8.79
N ILE A 64 -15.32 -26.42 8.69
CA ILE A 64 -14.87 -25.83 7.41
C ILE A 64 -14.87 -26.93 6.34
N GLY A 65 -15.49 -26.63 5.19
CA GLY A 65 -15.71 -27.57 4.08
C GLY A 65 -17.06 -28.30 4.11
N SER A 66 -17.82 -28.26 5.20
CA SER A 66 -19.17 -28.84 5.23
C SER A 66 -20.09 -28.15 4.22
N THR A 67 -20.97 -28.95 3.59
CA THR A 67 -22.04 -28.47 2.72
C THR A 67 -23.35 -28.44 3.51
N ILE A 68 -24.05 -27.30 3.47
CA ILE A 68 -25.33 -27.10 4.14
C ILE A 68 -26.42 -26.76 3.14
N ARG A 69 -27.64 -27.26 3.35
CA ARG A 69 -28.80 -26.90 2.51
C ARG A 69 -29.39 -25.57 2.96
N LEU A 70 -29.63 -24.66 2.02
CA LEU A 70 -30.15 -23.32 2.26
C LEU A 70 -31.19 -23.01 1.18
N LEU A 71 -32.46 -22.78 1.55
CA LEU A 71 -33.54 -22.59 0.58
C LEU A 71 -33.61 -23.74 -0.43
N ASP A 72 -33.42 -23.45 -1.72
CA ASP A 72 -33.35 -24.38 -2.86
C ASP A 72 -31.92 -24.63 -3.35
N THR A 73 -30.91 -24.14 -2.60
CA THR A 73 -29.48 -24.27 -2.94
C THR A 73 -28.69 -24.93 -1.81
N THR A 74 -27.37 -25.00 -2.00
CA THR A 74 -26.41 -25.42 -0.98
C THR A 74 -25.34 -24.35 -0.77
N GLY A 75 -24.96 -24.15 0.49
CA GLY A 75 -23.81 -23.34 0.90
C GLY A 75 -22.66 -24.20 1.36
N VAL A 76 -21.44 -23.68 1.31
CA VAL A 76 -20.23 -24.33 1.82
C VAL A 76 -19.62 -23.47 2.92
N VAL A 77 -19.29 -24.08 4.06
CA VAL A 77 -18.55 -23.41 5.14
C VAL A 77 -17.12 -23.15 4.67
N LYS A 78 -16.72 -21.88 4.57
CA LYS A 78 -15.41 -21.46 4.03
C LYS A 78 -14.43 -20.95 5.08
N GLY A 79 -14.92 -20.60 6.26
CA GLY A 79 -14.10 -20.06 7.33
C GLY A 79 -14.94 -19.69 8.54
N GLU A 80 -14.36 -18.87 9.39
CA GLU A 80 -14.93 -18.38 10.63
C GLU A 80 -14.61 -16.89 10.78
N GLU A 81 -15.51 -16.16 11.43
CA GLU A 81 -15.39 -14.72 11.64
C GLU A 81 -16.17 -14.32 12.91
N ILE A 82 -15.63 -13.37 13.67
CA ILE A 82 -16.37 -12.74 14.77
C ILE A 82 -17.18 -11.59 14.18
N VAL A 83 -18.49 -11.67 14.29
CA VAL A 83 -19.41 -10.66 13.77
C VAL A 83 -20.06 -9.91 14.93
N GLU A 84 -20.02 -8.58 14.87
CA GLU A 84 -20.77 -7.72 15.78
C GLU A 84 -22.22 -7.58 15.28
N ALA A 85 -23.17 -8.13 16.04
CA ALA A 85 -24.58 -8.14 15.71
C ALA A 85 -25.43 -8.19 16.99
N ALA A 86 -26.66 -7.68 16.94
CA ALA A 86 -27.59 -7.66 18.08
C ALA A 86 -26.99 -7.16 19.41
N GLY A 87 -26.01 -6.24 19.36
CA GLY A 87 -25.34 -5.69 20.55
C GLY A 87 -24.18 -6.52 21.11
N THR A 88 -23.90 -7.69 20.54
CA THR A 88 -22.89 -8.64 21.03
C THR A 88 -21.90 -9.07 19.94
N HIS A 89 -20.82 -9.75 20.35
CA HIS A 89 -19.86 -10.40 19.47
C HIS A 89 -20.21 -11.89 19.32
N MET A 90 -20.34 -12.34 18.07
CA MET A 90 -20.75 -13.70 17.74
C MET A 90 -19.65 -14.41 16.95
N ASP A 91 -19.16 -15.52 17.47
CA ASP A 91 -18.29 -16.41 16.71
C ASP A 91 -19.12 -17.13 15.66
N CYS A 92 -18.90 -16.81 14.38
CA CYS A 92 -19.74 -17.26 13.28
C CYS A 92 -18.98 -18.15 12.29
N TRP A 93 -19.69 -19.12 11.71
CA TRP A 93 -19.31 -19.76 10.47
C TRP A 93 -19.54 -18.82 9.29
N ILE A 94 -18.57 -18.72 8.39
CA ILE A 94 -18.72 -18.07 7.09
C ILE A 94 -19.20 -19.10 6.07
N VAL A 95 -20.44 -18.98 5.61
CA VAL A 95 -21.01 -19.84 4.57
C VAL A 95 -21.09 -19.07 3.27
N LYS A 96 -20.56 -19.66 2.19
CA LYS A 96 -20.72 -19.10 0.83
C LYS A 96 -21.70 -19.92 0.01
N ALA A 97 -22.64 -19.24 -0.63
CA ALA A 97 -23.61 -19.84 -1.54
C ALA A 97 -23.74 -19.01 -2.81
N THR A 98 -24.04 -19.65 -3.93
CA THR A 98 -24.33 -18.99 -5.20
C THR A 98 -25.73 -19.39 -5.64
N VAL A 99 -26.56 -18.40 -5.97
CA VAL A 99 -27.92 -18.60 -6.45
C VAL A 99 -28.07 -17.97 -7.82
N SER A 100 -28.63 -18.72 -8.76
CA SER A 100 -28.87 -18.27 -10.13
C SER A 100 -30.37 -18.08 -10.36
N LEU A 101 -30.78 -16.84 -10.64
CA LEU A 101 -32.16 -16.49 -10.98
C LEU A 101 -32.21 -16.00 -12.44
N GLY A 102 -32.39 -16.96 -13.36
CA GLY A 102 -32.31 -16.69 -14.79
C GLY A 102 -30.89 -16.30 -15.22
N SER A 103 -30.70 -15.09 -15.76
CA SER A 103 -29.39 -14.56 -16.15
C SER A 103 -28.62 -13.90 -15.00
N TYR A 104 -29.24 -13.73 -13.83
CA TYR A 104 -28.60 -13.08 -12.68
C TYR A 104 -27.97 -14.12 -11.76
N VAL A 105 -26.72 -13.90 -11.38
CA VAL A 105 -26.00 -14.74 -10.40
C VAL A 105 -25.71 -13.91 -9.16
N PHE A 106 -26.18 -14.37 -8.02
CA PHE A 106 -25.95 -13.74 -6.72
C PHE A 106 -25.01 -14.60 -5.90
N ASN A 107 -23.95 -13.97 -5.38
CA ASN A 107 -23.03 -14.58 -4.45
C ASN A 107 -23.34 -14.09 -3.05
N TYR A 108 -23.64 -15.03 -2.15
CA TYR A 108 -23.94 -14.79 -0.75
C TYR A 108 -22.75 -15.20 0.11
N THR A 109 -22.42 -14.34 1.06
CA THR A 109 -21.60 -14.66 2.23
C THR A 109 -22.51 -14.52 3.44
N MET A 110 -22.79 -15.61 4.13
CA MET A 110 -23.72 -15.67 5.25
C MET A 110 -22.95 -16.03 6.51
N TRP A 111 -23.31 -15.39 7.61
CA TRP A 111 -22.72 -15.63 8.92
C TRP A 111 -23.72 -16.36 9.79
N TYR A 112 -23.32 -17.50 10.34
CA TYR A 112 -24.13 -18.30 11.25
C TYR A 112 -23.42 -18.48 12.57
N ASP A 113 -24.06 -18.13 13.67
CA ASP A 113 -23.47 -18.30 15.00
C ASP A 113 -23.12 -19.77 15.24
N LYS A 114 -21.88 -20.06 15.61
CA LYS A 114 -21.40 -21.43 15.77
C LYS A 114 -22.12 -22.15 16.91
N ALA A 115 -22.54 -21.41 17.93
CA ALA A 115 -23.18 -21.98 19.11
C ALA A 115 -24.60 -22.49 18.83
N THR A 116 -25.40 -21.66 18.18
CA THR A 116 -26.84 -21.92 17.98
C THR A 116 -27.18 -22.33 16.55
N GLY A 117 -26.27 -22.10 15.61
CA GLY A 117 -26.54 -22.21 14.19
C GLY A 117 -27.42 -21.09 13.66
N LEU A 118 -27.73 -20.04 14.46
CA LEU A 118 -28.61 -18.97 14.05
C LEU A 118 -27.98 -18.12 12.95
N TRP A 119 -28.78 -17.70 11.97
CA TRP A 119 -28.35 -16.78 10.93
C TRP A 119 -28.16 -15.35 11.49
N ILE A 120 -26.92 -14.88 11.49
CA ILE A 120 -26.51 -13.59 12.09
C ILE A 120 -26.49 -12.47 11.05
N GLY A 121 -26.13 -12.79 9.81
CA GLY A 121 -26.17 -11.80 8.75
C GLY A 121 -25.83 -12.35 7.38
N MET A 122 -25.94 -11.51 6.36
CA MET A 122 -25.43 -11.81 5.04
C MET A 122 -24.88 -10.58 4.33
N LYS A 123 -23.92 -10.83 3.44
CA LYS A 123 -23.53 -9.96 2.35
C LYS A 123 -23.89 -10.62 1.04
N MET A 124 -24.66 -9.92 0.22
CA MET A 124 -25.05 -10.35 -1.13
C MET A 124 -24.40 -9.44 -2.16
N THR A 125 -23.76 -10.03 -3.18
CA THR A 125 -23.17 -9.35 -4.33
C THR A 125 -23.76 -9.90 -5.63
N SER A 126 -24.03 -9.03 -6.61
CA SER A 126 -24.44 -9.45 -7.96
C SER A 126 -23.21 -9.65 -8.84
N SER A 127 -23.23 -10.66 -9.72
CA SER A 127 -22.16 -10.89 -10.69
C SER A 127 -22.06 -9.80 -11.77
N ILE A 128 -23.15 -9.09 -12.05
CA ILE A 128 -23.20 -8.04 -13.08
C ILE A 128 -22.72 -6.70 -12.52
N THR A 129 -22.94 -6.46 -11.22
CA THR A 129 -22.56 -5.24 -10.51
C THR A 129 -21.85 -5.60 -9.19
N PRO A 130 -20.61 -6.15 -9.25
CA PRO A 130 -19.92 -6.67 -8.07
C PRO A 130 -19.64 -5.59 -7.00
N ASP A 131 -19.55 -4.33 -7.41
CA ASP A 131 -19.32 -3.19 -6.50
C ASP A 131 -20.56 -2.79 -5.70
N GLN A 132 -21.75 -3.26 -6.09
CA GLN A 132 -22.99 -3.05 -5.36
C GLN A 132 -23.30 -4.27 -4.51
N TYR A 133 -23.38 -4.06 -3.19
CA TYR A 133 -23.68 -5.13 -2.25
C TYR A 133 -24.74 -4.72 -1.23
N VAL A 134 -25.45 -5.73 -0.74
CA VAL A 134 -26.44 -5.59 0.33
C VAL A 134 -25.88 -6.28 1.57
N VAL A 135 -25.88 -5.56 2.70
CA VAL A 135 -25.59 -6.14 4.02
C VAL A 135 -26.86 -6.17 4.86
N LEU A 136 -27.09 -7.33 5.47
CA LEU A 136 -28.13 -7.59 6.45
C LEU A 136 -27.46 -8.12 7.72
N LEU A 137 -27.74 -7.50 8.87
CA LEU A 137 -27.20 -7.89 10.18
C LEU A 137 -28.33 -7.97 11.19
N LEU A 138 -28.35 -9.05 11.96
CA LEU A 138 -29.31 -9.30 13.03
C LEU A 138 -29.22 -8.16 14.05
N VAL A 139 -30.35 -7.52 14.34
CA VAL A 139 -30.39 -6.45 15.34
C VAL A 139 -30.96 -6.88 16.67
N ASP A 140 -31.73 -7.97 16.70
CA ASP A 140 -32.39 -8.50 17.89
C ASP A 140 -32.93 -9.91 17.60
N THR A 141 -33.01 -10.74 18.64
CA THR A 141 -33.64 -12.07 18.62
C THR A 141 -33.97 -12.53 20.04
N ASN A 142 -34.94 -13.43 20.16
CA ASN A 142 -35.29 -14.06 21.43
C ASN A 142 -34.54 -15.38 21.70
N ILE A 143 -33.69 -15.82 20.78
CA ILE A 143 -32.76 -16.92 21.01
C ILE A 143 -31.52 -16.32 21.68
N PRO A 144 -31.06 -16.86 22.83
CA PRO A 144 -29.77 -16.46 23.39
C PRO A 144 -28.66 -16.70 22.35
N VAL A 145 -28.19 -15.60 21.76
CA VAL A 145 -27.08 -15.58 20.80
C VAL A 145 -25.98 -14.71 21.35
N GLY A 146 -24.78 -14.88 20.82
CA GLY A 146 -23.60 -14.29 21.43
C GLY A 146 -23.05 -15.20 22.51
N GLY A 147 -21.73 -15.24 22.55
CA GLY A 147 -21.01 -16.35 23.17
C GLY A 147 -19.57 -16.36 22.67
N ALA A 148 -18.96 -15.19 22.50
CA ALA A 148 -17.58 -15.11 22.08
C ALA A 148 -16.71 -15.39 23.29
N PHE A 149 -16.03 -16.53 23.25
CA PHE A 149 -14.80 -16.67 24.00
C PHE A 149 -13.68 -16.22 23.07
N GLN A 150 -12.96 -15.17 23.47
CA GLN A 150 -11.87 -14.59 22.70
C GLN A 150 -10.59 -14.68 23.51
N ILE A 151 -9.46 -14.73 22.81
CA ILE A 151 -8.16 -14.53 23.42
C ILE A 151 -7.33 -13.64 22.51
N GLU A 152 -6.68 -12.66 23.10
CA GLU A 152 -5.76 -11.76 22.42
C GLU A 152 -4.49 -11.59 23.25
N THR A 153 -3.46 -11.01 22.64
CA THR A 153 -2.24 -10.61 23.33
C THR A 153 -2.03 -9.11 23.14
N ASP A 154 -1.32 -8.45 24.04
CA ASP A 154 -1.15 -6.99 24.02
C ASP A 154 -0.35 -6.47 22.81
N LYS A 155 0.45 -7.33 22.17
CA LYS A 155 1.24 -7.05 20.97
C LYS A 155 1.28 -8.26 20.01
N PRO A 156 1.44 -8.03 18.70
CA PRO A 156 1.60 -9.12 17.73
C PRO A 156 3.02 -9.73 17.72
N MET A 157 4.02 -9.06 18.32
CA MET A 157 5.42 -9.49 18.32
C MET A 157 6.11 -9.15 19.64
N TYR A 158 6.98 -10.05 20.08
CA TYR A 158 7.78 -9.93 21.30
C TYR A 158 9.23 -10.34 21.04
N THR A 159 10.11 -9.92 21.94
CA THR A 159 11.47 -10.43 22.07
C THR A 159 11.61 -11.40 23.22
N ARG A 160 12.73 -12.13 23.24
CA ARG A 160 13.15 -12.88 24.42
C ARG A 160 13.28 -11.93 25.60
N LEU A 161 12.91 -12.42 26.78
CA LEU A 161 12.81 -11.70 28.06
C LEU A 161 11.74 -10.60 28.11
N GLU A 162 10.93 -10.44 27.06
CA GLU A 162 9.77 -9.56 27.08
C GLU A 162 8.57 -10.24 27.77
N VAL A 163 7.71 -9.42 28.39
CA VAL A 163 6.46 -9.88 29.01
C VAL A 163 5.34 -9.87 27.97
N VAL A 164 4.70 -11.02 27.80
CA VAL A 164 3.44 -11.16 27.07
C VAL A 164 2.29 -11.03 28.05
N THR A 165 1.29 -10.22 27.72
CA THR A 165 -0.01 -10.18 28.41
C THR A 165 -1.05 -10.79 27.49
N ALA A 166 -1.61 -11.94 27.88
CA ALA A 166 -2.71 -12.55 27.16
C ALA A 166 -4.02 -12.34 27.93
N THR A 167 -5.02 -11.80 27.26
CA THR A 167 -6.35 -11.51 27.83
C THR A 167 -7.38 -12.37 27.13
N ALA A 168 -8.06 -13.21 27.90
CA ALA A 168 -9.17 -14.02 27.45
C ALA A 168 -10.49 -13.43 27.96
N THR A 169 -11.48 -13.30 27.10
CA THR A 169 -12.76 -12.66 27.41
C THR A 169 -13.90 -13.62 27.13
N LEU A 170 -14.71 -13.92 28.14
CA LEU A 170 -15.90 -14.77 28.04
C LEU A 170 -17.16 -13.95 28.28
N ILE A 171 -17.93 -13.76 27.20
CA ILE A 171 -19.23 -13.07 27.23
C ILE A 171 -20.27 -14.03 26.63
N ILE A 172 -21.44 -14.13 27.27
CA ILE A 172 -22.60 -14.86 26.75
C ILE A 172 -23.76 -13.88 26.59
N GLY A 173 -24.26 -13.72 25.36
CA GLY A 173 -25.07 -12.55 25.00
C GLY A 173 -24.32 -11.26 25.30
N ASP A 174 -24.89 -10.39 26.13
CA ASP A 174 -24.26 -9.15 26.61
C ASP A 174 -23.78 -9.24 28.07
N ILE A 175 -23.73 -10.47 28.62
CA ILE A 175 -23.43 -10.69 30.03
C ILE A 175 -22.00 -11.23 30.16
N PRO A 176 -21.09 -10.47 30.78
CA PRO A 176 -19.78 -10.98 31.12
C PRO A 176 -19.89 -12.12 32.11
N VAL A 177 -19.19 -13.21 31.85
CA VAL A 177 -19.27 -14.41 32.69
C VAL A 177 -18.16 -14.39 33.72
N GLU A 178 -18.45 -13.92 34.93
CA GLU A 178 -17.51 -13.92 36.06
C GLU A 178 -17.21 -15.33 36.60
N SER A 179 -16.02 -15.56 37.16
CA SER A 179 -15.62 -16.81 37.83
C SER A 179 -15.71 -18.06 36.93
N ALA A 180 -15.59 -17.89 35.61
CA ALA A 180 -15.36 -19.00 34.70
C ALA A 180 -13.89 -19.40 34.75
N THR A 181 -13.60 -20.69 34.81
CA THR A 181 -12.24 -21.22 34.73
C THR A 181 -11.74 -21.11 33.31
N VAL A 182 -10.62 -20.43 33.10
CA VAL A 182 -9.96 -20.29 31.80
C VAL A 182 -8.60 -20.98 31.84
N THR A 183 -8.44 -22.01 31.03
CA THR A 183 -7.16 -22.71 30.81
C THR A 183 -6.53 -22.17 29.54
N ILE A 184 -5.28 -21.72 29.62
CA ILE A 184 -4.50 -21.19 28.49
C ILE A 184 -3.27 -22.08 28.29
N GLN A 185 -3.05 -22.50 27.06
CA GLN A 185 -1.87 -23.22 26.58
C GLN A 185 -1.14 -22.33 25.58
N VAL A 186 0.17 -22.20 25.74
CA VAL A 186 1.03 -21.56 24.74
C VAL A 186 1.90 -22.64 24.13
N ASP A 187 1.98 -22.67 22.80
CA ASP A 187 2.80 -23.61 22.04
C ASP A 187 3.96 -22.87 21.36
N TYR A 188 5.13 -23.50 21.36
CA TYR A 188 6.28 -23.09 20.57
C TYR A 188 5.99 -23.19 19.06
N PRO A 189 6.80 -22.53 18.20
CA PRO A 189 6.64 -22.58 16.74
C PRO A 189 6.76 -23.98 16.12
N ASN A 190 7.38 -24.93 16.83
CA ASN A 190 7.47 -26.33 16.41
C ASN A 190 6.24 -27.17 16.83
N GLY A 191 5.23 -26.55 17.45
CA GLY A 191 4.02 -27.21 17.95
C GLY A 191 4.15 -27.93 19.28
N THR A 192 5.31 -27.83 19.96
CA THR A 192 5.46 -28.36 21.33
C THR A 192 4.95 -27.38 22.37
N VAL A 193 4.40 -27.88 23.47
CA VAL A 193 3.84 -27.04 24.53
C VAL A 193 4.95 -26.23 25.21
N TYR A 194 4.78 -24.91 25.25
CA TYR A 194 5.59 -24.01 26.06
C TYR A 194 5.18 -24.10 27.53
N PHE A 195 3.93 -23.77 27.84
CA PHE A 195 3.36 -23.96 29.16
C PHE A 195 1.83 -24.03 29.10
N VAL A 196 1.22 -24.47 30.21
CA VAL A 196 -0.23 -24.44 30.44
C VAL A 196 -0.49 -23.76 31.78
N TRP A 197 -1.46 -22.85 31.82
CA TRP A 197 -1.88 -22.14 33.01
C TRP A 197 -3.40 -22.07 33.13
N THR A 198 -3.90 -21.88 34.34
CA THR A 198 -5.33 -21.71 34.59
C THR A 198 -5.57 -20.49 35.46
N THR A 199 -6.57 -19.69 35.10
CA THR A 199 -7.03 -18.53 35.87
C THR A 199 -8.56 -18.46 35.85
N THR A 200 -9.16 -17.46 36.48
CA THR A 200 -10.62 -17.26 36.47
C THR A 200 -10.98 -15.88 35.94
N THR A 201 -12.10 -15.78 35.23
CA THR A 201 -12.61 -14.49 34.77
C THR A 201 -13.05 -13.60 35.94
N ASN A 202 -12.83 -12.30 35.83
CA ASN A 202 -13.31 -11.27 36.76
C ASN A 202 -14.76 -10.84 36.45
N THR A 203 -15.24 -9.78 37.11
CA THR A 203 -16.59 -9.21 36.91
C THR A 203 -16.87 -8.77 35.47
N ASP A 204 -15.82 -8.45 34.71
CA ASP A 204 -15.91 -8.04 33.31
C ASP A 204 -15.82 -9.23 32.35
N GLY A 205 -15.86 -10.47 32.87
CA GLY A 205 -15.74 -11.68 32.07
C GLY A 205 -14.33 -11.90 31.52
N THR A 206 -13.33 -11.17 32.02
CA THR A 206 -11.95 -11.21 31.51
C THR A 206 -11.02 -11.98 32.43
N ALA A 207 -10.12 -12.74 31.83
CA ALA A 207 -9.08 -13.54 32.47
C ALA A 207 -7.75 -13.12 31.85
N THR A 208 -6.87 -12.52 32.66
CA THR A 208 -5.55 -12.07 32.19
C THR A 208 -4.45 -12.97 32.73
N ILE A 209 -3.48 -13.30 31.88
CA ILE A 209 -2.21 -13.92 32.30
C ILE A 209 -1.04 -13.10 31.77
N THR A 210 0.06 -13.11 32.51
CA THR A 210 1.32 -12.48 32.11
C THR A 210 2.45 -13.50 32.24
N PHE A 211 3.30 -13.60 31.22
CA PHE A 211 4.44 -14.51 31.21
C PHE A 211 5.62 -13.89 30.45
N PHE A 212 6.83 -14.33 30.76
CA PHE A 212 8.03 -13.93 30.04
C PHE A 212 8.31 -14.88 28.89
N ILE A 213 8.84 -14.37 27.78
CA ILE A 213 9.49 -15.21 26.76
C ILE A 213 10.88 -15.59 27.26
N ASP A 214 11.19 -16.87 27.38
CA ASP A 214 12.51 -17.31 27.88
C ASP A 214 13.68 -16.83 27.01
N GLU A 215 14.85 -16.64 27.63
CA GLU A 215 16.09 -16.23 26.95
C GLU A 215 16.50 -17.17 25.80
N ASN A 216 16.09 -18.43 25.88
CA ASN A 216 16.39 -19.47 24.90
C ASN A 216 15.19 -19.87 24.05
N ALA A 217 14.07 -19.14 24.15
CA ALA A 217 12.85 -19.45 23.42
C ALA A 217 13.13 -19.41 21.89
N PRO A 218 12.68 -20.42 21.11
CA PRO A 218 12.86 -20.43 19.67
C PRO A 218 12.15 -19.23 19.02
N TYR A 219 12.74 -18.70 17.94
CA TYR A 219 12.07 -17.69 17.13
C TYR A 219 10.97 -18.30 16.26
N GLY A 220 9.95 -17.50 15.96
CA GLY A 220 8.83 -17.89 15.10
C GLY A 220 7.48 -17.56 15.72
N THR A 221 6.43 -18.13 15.14
CA THR A 221 5.04 -17.90 15.55
C THR A 221 4.65 -18.85 16.68
N TYR A 222 4.21 -18.28 17.80
CA TYR A 222 3.66 -19.00 18.94
C TYR A 222 2.14 -19.03 18.80
N VAL A 223 1.53 -20.14 19.23
CA VAL A 223 0.07 -20.32 19.24
C VAL A 223 -0.40 -20.27 20.69
N VAL A 224 -1.38 -19.42 20.97
CA VAL A 224 -2.03 -19.36 22.28
C VAL A 224 -3.42 -19.94 22.11
N SER A 225 -3.68 -21.07 22.77
CA SER A 225 -4.98 -21.73 22.80
C SER A 225 -5.60 -21.54 24.18
N ALA A 226 -6.90 -21.27 24.24
CA ALA A 226 -7.61 -21.13 25.50
C ALA A 226 -8.89 -21.95 25.50
N THR A 227 -9.30 -22.40 26.68
CA THR A 227 -10.60 -23.04 26.92
C THR A 227 -11.23 -22.46 28.18
N ALA A 228 -12.49 -22.03 28.08
CA ALA A 228 -13.28 -21.56 29.21
C ALA A 228 -14.31 -22.60 29.64
N TYR A 229 -14.47 -22.78 30.96
CA TYR A 229 -15.41 -23.69 31.57
C TYR A 229 -16.10 -23.04 32.77
N LYS A 230 -17.44 -23.15 32.82
CA LYS A 230 -18.23 -22.80 33.99
C LYS A 230 -19.42 -23.77 34.11
N PRO A 231 -19.71 -24.34 35.28
CA PRO A 231 -20.85 -25.24 35.44
C PRO A 231 -22.16 -24.63 34.92
N GLY A 232 -22.87 -25.37 34.06
CA GLY A 232 -24.10 -24.91 33.42
C GLY A 232 -23.92 -24.12 32.12
N ILE A 233 -22.68 -23.89 31.69
CA ILE A 233 -22.33 -23.27 30.41
C ILE A 233 -21.46 -24.26 29.63
N ASP A 234 -21.78 -24.46 28.34
CA ASP A 234 -20.97 -25.31 27.48
C ASP A 234 -19.53 -24.78 27.33
N PRO A 235 -18.51 -25.64 27.37
CA PRO A 235 -17.12 -25.21 27.20
C PRO A 235 -16.91 -24.43 25.90
N ARG A 236 -16.08 -23.39 25.95
CA ARG A 236 -15.72 -22.57 24.79
C ARG A 236 -14.21 -22.59 24.58
N THR A 237 -13.77 -22.50 23.33
CA THR A 237 -12.35 -22.48 22.97
C THR A 237 -12.05 -21.30 22.07
N ALA A 238 -10.84 -20.76 22.19
CA ALA A 238 -10.35 -19.65 21.37
C ALA A 238 -8.86 -19.81 21.10
N THR A 239 -8.37 -19.24 20.00
CA THR A 239 -6.94 -19.25 19.67
C THR A 239 -6.48 -17.88 19.19
N THR A 240 -5.21 -17.55 19.43
CA THR A 240 -4.52 -16.39 18.87
C THR A 240 -3.04 -16.71 18.64
N THR A 241 -2.30 -15.82 18.00
CA THR A 241 -0.87 -16.02 17.74
C THR A 241 -0.06 -14.75 17.98
N PHE A 242 1.22 -14.92 18.28
CA PHE A 242 2.21 -13.83 18.31
C PHE A 242 3.57 -14.32 17.79
N ILE A 243 4.45 -13.41 17.40
CA ILE A 243 5.79 -13.73 16.89
C ILE A 243 6.83 -13.46 17.97
N VAL A 244 7.76 -14.40 18.19
CA VAL A 244 9.02 -14.11 18.88
C VAL A 244 10.10 -13.95 17.84
N GLY A 245 10.74 -12.79 17.80
CA GLY A 245 11.81 -12.51 16.84
C GLY A 245 12.91 -11.63 17.41
N HIS A 246 13.88 -11.28 16.56
CA HIS A 246 14.87 -10.26 16.87
C HIS A 246 14.26 -8.87 16.67
N LEU A 247 14.55 -7.98 17.61
CA LEU A 247 14.45 -6.54 17.38
C LEU A 247 15.64 -6.13 16.51
N GLU A 248 15.38 -5.73 15.27
CA GLU A 248 16.41 -5.28 14.35
C GLU A 248 16.07 -3.89 13.83
N PRO A 249 16.96 -2.90 14.05
CA PRO A 249 16.82 -1.62 13.38
C PRO A 249 17.04 -1.83 11.88
N HIS A 250 16.28 -1.12 11.06
CA HIS A 250 16.42 -1.17 9.61
C HIS A 250 16.26 0.24 9.09
N ILE A 251 17.35 0.80 8.57
CA ILE A 251 17.34 2.14 7.99
C ILE A 251 17.05 2.02 6.49
N GLU A 252 16.10 2.80 6.01
CA GLU A 252 15.90 3.06 4.59
C GLU A 252 16.24 4.51 4.28
N MET A 253 16.68 4.75 3.04
CA MET A 253 16.99 6.08 2.53
C MET A 253 16.31 6.26 1.17
N TRP A 254 15.87 7.48 0.89
CA TRP A 254 15.41 7.86 -0.45
C TRP A 254 15.56 9.35 -0.68
N PHE A 255 15.65 9.74 -1.94
CA PHE A 255 15.73 11.15 -2.32
C PHE A 255 14.38 11.70 -2.78
N GLU A 256 14.10 12.95 -2.42
CA GLU A 256 13.05 13.80 -2.96
C GLU A 256 13.70 15.01 -3.66
N GLY A 257 13.22 15.33 -4.87
CA GLY A 257 13.71 16.43 -5.69
C GLY A 257 13.56 16.15 -7.19
N PRO A 258 13.71 17.16 -8.05
CA PRO A 258 13.56 16.98 -9.49
C PRO A 258 14.69 16.12 -10.07
N ASP A 259 14.45 15.53 -11.23
CA ASP A 259 15.49 14.85 -12.03
C ASP A 259 16.20 15.84 -12.97
N VAL A 260 15.47 16.86 -13.44
CA VAL A 260 15.99 17.97 -14.23
C VAL A 260 15.62 19.30 -13.57
N ALA A 261 16.59 20.18 -13.42
CA ALA A 261 16.44 21.53 -12.92
C ALA A 261 16.93 22.57 -13.95
N LEU A 262 16.39 23.77 -13.84
CA LEU A 262 16.80 24.88 -14.69
C LEU A 262 18.12 25.50 -14.21
N ILE A 263 19.04 25.77 -15.13
CA ILE A 263 20.27 26.49 -14.79
C ILE A 263 19.97 27.87 -14.20
N GLY A 264 20.77 28.33 -13.24
CA GLY A 264 20.54 29.63 -12.61
C GLY A 264 19.38 29.67 -11.59
N PHE A 265 18.66 28.57 -11.39
CA PHE A 265 17.62 28.45 -10.37
C PHE A 265 18.08 27.62 -9.17
N ASN A 266 17.64 28.02 -7.98
CA ASN A 266 17.88 27.26 -6.76
C ASN A 266 17.08 25.95 -6.82
N THR A 267 17.76 24.84 -6.62
CA THR A 267 17.16 23.50 -6.61
C THR A 267 17.37 22.85 -5.25
N THR A 268 16.29 22.31 -4.69
CA THR A 268 16.32 21.61 -3.40
C THR A 268 16.39 20.12 -3.64
N ILE A 269 17.34 19.46 -2.98
CA ILE A 269 17.43 18.00 -2.87
C ILE A 269 17.25 17.65 -1.39
N VAL A 270 16.31 16.75 -1.11
CA VAL A 270 16.04 16.23 0.24
C VAL A 270 16.40 14.75 0.23
N LEU A 271 17.21 14.32 1.18
CA LEU A 271 17.42 12.92 1.50
C LEU A 271 16.63 12.61 2.77
N HIS A 272 15.74 11.64 2.68
CA HIS A 272 15.04 11.08 3.81
C HIS A 272 15.83 9.88 4.34
N VAL A 273 15.92 9.79 5.66
CA VAL A 273 16.53 8.67 6.37
C VAL A 273 15.52 8.23 7.42
N GLN A 274 15.01 7.01 7.32
CA GLN A 274 13.96 6.51 8.21
C GLN A 274 14.35 5.16 8.81
N ASN A 275 14.07 4.97 10.09
CA ASN A 275 14.11 3.64 10.69
C ASN A 275 12.77 2.92 10.48
N VAL A 276 12.69 2.07 9.47
CA VAL A 276 11.53 1.21 9.18
C VAL A 276 11.56 -0.11 9.96
N GLY A 277 12.63 -0.35 10.72
CA GLY A 277 12.78 -1.51 11.59
C GLY A 277 11.87 -1.44 12.82
N ASN A 278 11.80 -2.54 13.55
CA ASN A 278 10.99 -2.66 14.77
C ASN A 278 11.78 -2.31 16.04
N ALA A 279 13.07 -1.97 15.93
CA ALA A 279 13.95 -1.63 17.04
C ALA A 279 14.64 -0.27 16.85
N THR A 280 15.04 0.38 17.94
CA THR A 280 15.82 1.62 17.89
C THR A 280 17.18 1.38 17.24
N ALA A 281 17.52 2.22 16.26
CA ALA A 281 18.85 2.29 15.65
C ALA A 281 19.75 3.20 16.50
N TYR A 282 20.94 2.73 16.84
CA TYR A 282 21.92 3.46 17.65
C TYR A 282 23.12 3.89 16.81
N ASN A 283 23.82 4.94 17.25
CA ASN A 283 25.00 5.47 16.57
C ASN A 283 24.76 5.72 15.08
N VAL A 284 23.53 6.13 14.72
CA VAL A 284 23.18 6.43 13.34
C VAL A 284 24.05 7.59 12.91
N ALA A 285 24.81 7.41 11.82
CA ALA A 285 25.61 8.44 11.18
C ALA A 285 25.25 8.44 9.70
N ALA A 286 24.46 9.43 9.30
CA ALA A 286 23.97 9.62 7.93
C ALA A 286 24.65 10.83 7.29
N THR A 287 25.02 10.71 6.01
CA THR A 287 25.70 11.76 5.26
C THR A 287 25.14 11.90 3.85
N LEU A 288 24.95 13.14 3.41
CA LEU A 288 24.62 13.54 2.05
C LEU A 288 25.82 14.25 1.41
N SER A 289 26.43 13.65 0.41
CA SER A 289 27.55 14.22 -0.35
C SER A 289 27.05 15.05 -1.52
N ILE A 290 27.39 16.34 -1.53
CA ILE A 290 27.05 17.28 -2.59
C ILE A 290 28.23 17.35 -3.59
N PRO A 291 27.98 17.19 -4.90
CA PRO A 291 29.01 17.35 -5.93
C PRO A 291 29.71 18.71 -5.87
N SER A 292 31.04 18.71 -5.89
CA SER A 292 31.88 19.91 -5.76
C SER A 292 31.74 20.92 -6.91
N SER A 293 31.19 20.50 -8.04
CA SER A 293 30.90 21.35 -9.19
C SER A 293 29.63 22.19 -9.02
N LEU A 294 28.80 21.92 -8.02
CA LEU A 294 27.62 22.73 -7.71
C LEU A 294 27.95 23.84 -6.73
N VAL A 295 27.29 24.99 -6.88
CA VAL A 295 27.33 26.06 -5.89
C VAL A 295 26.29 25.75 -4.81
N VAL A 296 26.74 25.62 -3.57
CA VAL A 296 25.87 25.37 -2.41
C VAL A 296 25.37 26.70 -1.85
N ILE A 297 24.05 26.90 -1.86
CA ILE A 297 23.40 28.06 -1.27
C ILE A 297 23.20 27.85 0.24
N SER A 298 22.70 26.68 0.62
CA SER A 298 22.56 26.23 2.01
C SER A 298 22.51 24.71 2.06
N ALA A 299 23.04 24.10 3.10
CA ALA A 299 22.95 22.65 3.25
C ALA A 299 22.98 22.19 4.71
N ASN A 300 22.20 21.16 5.01
CA ASN A 300 22.26 20.35 6.21
C ASN A 300 22.44 18.90 5.78
N THR A 301 23.68 18.42 5.75
CA THR A 301 24.06 17.19 5.05
C THR A 301 24.47 16.05 5.96
N THR A 302 24.35 16.19 7.26
CA THR A 302 24.78 15.16 8.21
C THR A 302 23.81 15.02 9.36
N PHE A 303 23.57 13.80 9.79
CA PHE A 303 22.87 13.49 11.03
C PHE A 303 23.67 12.47 11.84
N THR A 304 23.76 12.70 13.15
CA THR A 304 24.29 11.72 14.10
C THR A 304 23.34 11.59 15.29
N GLY A 305 22.93 10.37 15.64
CA GLY A 305 22.03 10.19 16.79
C GLY A 305 21.46 8.78 16.94
N ILE A 306 20.33 8.72 17.64
CA ILE A 306 19.49 7.52 17.76
C ILE A 306 18.21 7.72 16.95
N MET A 307 17.67 6.65 16.39
CA MET A 307 16.40 6.68 15.66
C MET A 307 15.49 5.55 16.14
N ASP A 308 14.40 5.91 16.83
CA ASP A 308 13.36 4.97 17.23
C ASP A 308 12.60 4.42 16.01
N PRO A 309 11.90 3.28 16.14
CA PRO A 309 11.05 2.75 15.08
C PRO A 309 10.08 3.79 14.53
N GLY A 310 10.04 3.95 13.21
CA GLY A 310 9.22 4.93 12.50
C GLY A 310 9.77 6.37 12.48
N HIS A 311 10.84 6.68 13.24
CA HIS A 311 11.45 8.01 13.23
C HIS A 311 12.15 8.25 11.88
N GLU A 312 11.93 9.45 11.34
CA GLU A 312 12.51 9.94 10.09
C GLU A 312 13.26 11.26 10.32
N VAL A 313 14.41 11.41 9.67
CA VAL A 313 15.17 12.67 9.61
C VAL A 313 15.43 13.04 8.16
N THR A 314 15.49 14.33 7.87
CA THR A 314 15.77 14.85 6.52
C THR A 314 17.09 15.61 6.48
N LEU A 315 17.91 15.28 5.48
CA LEU A 315 19.11 16.03 5.10
C LEU A 315 18.78 16.82 3.84
N VAL A 316 19.09 18.11 3.81
CA VAL A 316 18.62 19.02 2.75
C VAL A 316 19.79 19.77 2.15
N ALA A 317 19.85 19.83 0.82
CA ALA A 317 20.81 20.64 0.08
C ALA A 317 20.07 21.58 -0.88
N LEU A 318 20.37 22.87 -0.81
CA LEU A 318 19.93 23.88 -1.78
C LEU A 318 21.13 24.26 -2.65
N VAL A 319 21.06 23.93 -3.93
CA VAL A 319 22.16 24.03 -4.89
C VAL A 319 21.75 24.79 -6.15
N ILE A 320 22.75 25.27 -6.90
CA ILE A 320 22.57 25.92 -8.19
C ILE A 320 23.74 25.58 -9.11
N ALA A 321 23.46 25.43 -10.41
CA ALA A 321 24.48 25.33 -11.45
C ALA A 321 24.40 26.54 -12.40
N ALA A 322 25.56 27.02 -12.84
CA ALA A 322 25.66 28.13 -13.79
C ALA A 322 25.65 27.65 -15.26
N THR A 323 25.95 26.38 -15.49
CA THR A 323 26.03 25.76 -16.81
C THR A 323 25.32 24.41 -16.80
N PRO A 324 24.82 23.94 -17.95
CA PRO A 324 24.25 22.61 -18.06
C PRO A 324 25.24 21.54 -17.65
N SER A 325 24.75 20.54 -16.93
CA SER A 325 25.62 19.58 -16.24
C SER A 325 24.80 18.44 -15.62
N ARG A 326 25.46 17.29 -15.41
CA ARG A 326 24.88 16.10 -14.77
C ARG A 326 25.65 15.80 -13.49
N HIS A 327 24.94 15.62 -12.37
CA HIS A 327 25.52 15.51 -11.04
C HIS A 327 24.94 14.32 -10.27
N ALA A 328 25.80 13.53 -9.61
CA ALA A 328 25.38 12.41 -8.77
C ALA A 328 25.51 12.78 -7.28
N PHE A 329 24.38 12.89 -6.59
CA PHE A 329 24.30 13.01 -5.14
C PHE A 329 24.42 11.62 -4.53
N ASN A 330 25.35 11.48 -3.60
CA ASN A 330 25.60 10.21 -2.92
C ASN A 330 25.24 10.33 -1.45
N ALA A 331 24.55 9.34 -0.91
CA ALA A 331 24.18 9.26 0.49
C ALA A 331 24.65 7.93 1.09
N SER A 332 25.02 7.97 2.37
CA SER A 332 25.36 6.76 3.12
C SER A 332 24.93 6.89 4.57
N THR A 333 24.44 5.80 5.15
CA THR A 333 24.11 5.73 6.58
C THR A 333 24.69 4.46 7.22
N SER A 334 25.39 4.64 8.33
CA SER A 334 25.87 3.56 9.20
C SER A 334 25.15 3.62 10.54
N TYR A 335 24.92 2.47 11.18
CA TYR A 335 24.21 2.39 12.45
C TYR A 335 24.48 1.04 13.15
N THR A 336 24.11 0.93 14.42
CA THR A 336 24.30 -0.27 15.25
C THR A 336 23.00 -0.68 15.94
N LYS A 337 22.94 -1.94 16.38
CA LYS A 337 21.97 -2.41 17.38
C LYS A 337 22.26 -1.81 18.76
N VAL A 338 21.36 -2.06 19.72
CA VAL A 338 21.50 -1.62 21.12
C VAL A 338 22.76 -2.17 21.81
N ASP A 339 23.20 -3.37 21.41
CA ASP A 339 24.41 -4.01 21.94
C ASP A 339 25.71 -3.51 21.28
N GLY A 340 25.62 -2.54 20.36
CA GLY A 340 26.73 -1.99 19.61
C GLY A 340 27.13 -2.81 18.37
N THR A 341 26.44 -3.91 18.06
CA THR A 341 26.68 -4.68 16.83
C THR A 341 26.42 -3.82 15.60
N PRO A 342 27.40 -3.63 14.68
CA PRO A 342 27.19 -2.87 13.45
C PRO A 342 26.17 -3.54 12.53
N MET A 343 25.34 -2.71 11.90
CA MET A 343 24.45 -3.11 10.81
C MET A 343 25.10 -2.78 9.46
N ASP A 344 24.57 -3.36 8.39
CA ASP A 344 25.02 -3.05 7.04
C ASP A 344 24.85 -1.56 6.74
N THR A 345 25.84 -0.98 6.07
CA THR A 345 25.77 0.42 5.66
C THR A 345 24.82 0.54 4.47
N VAL A 346 23.87 1.46 4.58
CA VAL A 346 22.90 1.75 3.52
C VAL A 346 23.49 2.82 2.62
N TYR A 347 23.36 2.67 1.31
CA TYR A 347 23.83 3.63 0.31
C TYR A 347 22.70 3.99 -0.63
N GLU A 348 22.62 5.25 -1.02
CA GLU A 348 21.68 5.73 -2.03
C GLU A 348 22.34 6.74 -2.95
N GLU A 349 21.89 6.80 -4.20
CA GLU A 349 22.36 7.76 -5.20
C GLU A 349 21.18 8.40 -5.92
N LYS A 350 21.25 9.72 -6.16
CA LYS A 350 20.34 10.42 -7.08
C LYS A 350 21.12 11.21 -8.11
N THR A 351 20.74 11.07 -9.38
CA THR A 351 21.21 11.98 -10.44
C THR A 351 20.30 13.22 -10.49
N LEU A 352 20.92 14.39 -10.59
CA LEU A 352 20.27 15.65 -10.94
C LEU A 352 20.95 16.23 -12.17
N VAL A 353 20.14 16.65 -13.15
CA VAL A 353 20.60 17.32 -14.36
C VAL A 353 20.21 18.79 -14.30
N TYR A 354 21.13 19.67 -14.65
CA TYR A 354 20.82 21.07 -14.94
C TYR A 354 20.80 21.29 -16.44
N ALA A 355 19.74 21.93 -16.93
CA ALA A 355 19.54 22.25 -18.34
C ALA A 355 18.82 23.59 -18.51
N TYR A 356 18.72 24.09 -19.74
CA TYR A 356 17.90 25.27 -20.05
C TYR A 356 16.41 24.94 -20.15
N HIS A 357 16.05 23.66 -20.23
CA HIS A 357 14.67 23.18 -20.34
C HIS A 357 14.47 21.88 -19.54
N GLU A 358 13.36 21.76 -18.82
CA GLU A 358 13.07 20.62 -17.94
C GLU A 358 12.85 19.31 -18.73
N ASP A 359 12.11 19.37 -19.84
CA ASP A 359 11.83 18.18 -20.67
C ASP A 359 12.96 17.81 -21.65
N TYR A 360 13.94 18.70 -21.85
CA TYR A 360 14.99 18.55 -22.87
C TYR A 360 16.35 18.84 -22.26
N ALA A 361 16.90 17.82 -21.61
CA ALA A 361 18.20 17.85 -20.96
C ALA A 361 19.37 17.75 -21.96
N VAL A 362 19.35 18.54 -23.02
CA VAL A 362 20.37 18.59 -24.08
C VAL A 362 20.92 20.01 -24.20
N ASP A 363 22.23 20.16 -24.39
CA ASP A 363 22.78 21.48 -24.66
C ASP A 363 24.10 21.50 -25.45
N PHE A 364 24.48 22.69 -25.94
CA PHE A 364 25.79 22.97 -26.48
C PHE A 364 26.88 22.83 -25.42
N VAL A 365 27.89 22.03 -25.75
CA VAL A 365 29.19 22.04 -25.07
C VAL A 365 30.06 23.15 -25.66
N GLU A 366 30.05 23.25 -26.99
CA GLU A 366 30.93 24.15 -27.73
C GLU A 366 30.34 24.47 -29.11
N MET A 367 30.59 25.69 -29.59
CA MET A 367 30.35 26.10 -30.97
C MET A 367 31.64 26.69 -31.51
N THR A 368 32.15 26.15 -32.61
CA THR A 368 33.30 26.72 -33.33
C THR A 368 32.87 27.14 -34.72
N VAL A 369 33.44 28.26 -35.19
CA VAL A 369 33.13 28.79 -36.52
C VAL A 369 34.42 29.01 -37.28
N THR A 370 34.47 28.49 -38.50
CA THR A 370 35.55 28.74 -39.45
C THR A 370 34.99 29.33 -40.74
N ALA A 371 35.62 30.39 -41.24
CA ALA A 371 35.14 31.11 -42.42
C ALA A 371 36.19 31.17 -43.53
N THR A 372 35.71 31.08 -44.76
CA THR A 372 36.48 31.24 -46.00
C THR A 372 35.67 32.09 -46.98
N ASN A 373 36.29 32.51 -48.09
CA ASN A 373 35.60 33.28 -49.12
C ASN A 373 34.45 32.52 -49.81
N GLU A 374 34.41 31.19 -49.70
CA GLU A 374 33.42 30.33 -50.39
C GLU A 374 32.36 29.76 -49.44
N GLN A 375 32.67 29.60 -48.16
CA GLN A 375 31.75 29.03 -47.17
C GLN A 375 32.13 29.39 -45.72
N ILE A 376 31.14 29.31 -44.85
CA ILE A 376 31.28 29.35 -43.39
C ILE A 376 30.87 27.98 -42.85
N THR A 377 31.75 27.36 -42.05
CA THR A 377 31.49 26.09 -41.38
C THR A 377 31.25 26.33 -39.90
N VAL A 378 30.14 25.80 -39.39
CA VAL A 378 29.76 25.86 -37.98
C VAL A 378 29.80 24.45 -37.41
N GLU A 379 30.71 24.20 -36.48
CA GLU A 379 30.76 22.93 -35.74
C GLU A 379 30.08 23.12 -34.39
N LEU A 380 29.09 22.28 -34.11
CA LEU A 380 28.32 22.29 -32.87
C LEU A 380 28.61 20.99 -32.13
N ALA A 381 29.16 21.09 -30.91
CA ALA A 381 29.26 19.97 -29.99
C ALA A 381 28.07 20.00 -29.03
N ILE A 382 27.29 18.93 -28.99
CA ILE A 382 26.04 18.84 -28.21
C ILE A 382 26.09 17.59 -27.34
N THR A 383 25.70 17.72 -26.07
CA THR A 383 25.60 16.60 -25.13
C THR A 383 24.15 16.42 -24.69
N ASN A 384 23.71 15.15 -24.60
CA ASN A 384 22.50 14.78 -23.89
C ASN A 384 22.84 14.43 -22.44
N TYR A 385 22.44 15.28 -21.50
CA TYR A 385 22.64 15.11 -20.07
C TYR A 385 21.54 14.27 -19.39
N GLY A 386 20.41 14.07 -20.07
CA GLY A 386 19.26 13.31 -19.56
C GLY A 386 19.45 11.79 -19.64
N ASP A 387 18.42 11.07 -19.15
CA ASP A 387 18.43 9.60 -19.06
C ASP A 387 17.62 8.92 -20.19
N SER A 388 17.11 9.68 -21.17
CA SER A 388 16.40 9.16 -22.35
C SER A 388 16.99 9.69 -23.66
N PRO A 389 16.91 8.94 -24.77
CA PRO A 389 17.28 9.45 -26.08
C PRO A 389 16.43 10.66 -26.47
N VAL A 390 17.07 11.68 -27.06
CA VAL A 390 16.39 12.91 -27.50
C VAL A 390 16.65 13.15 -28.97
N GLU A 391 15.59 13.39 -29.74
CA GLU A 391 15.69 13.89 -31.11
C GLU A 391 15.79 15.42 -31.10
N ILE A 392 16.78 15.96 -31.78
CA ILE A 392 17.06 17.39 -31.85
C ILE A 392 17.31 17.82 -33.30
N THR A 393 17.03 19.08 -33.58
CA THR A 393 17.30 19.73 -34.86
C THR A 393 18.33 20.84 -34.67
N LEU A 394 19.38 20.79 -35.49
CA LEU A 394 20.49 21.74 -35.50
C LEU A 394 20.39 22.62 -36.74
N ILE A 395 20.50 23.93 -36.55
CA ILE A 395 20.34 24.94 -37.60
C ILE A 395 21.49 25.93 -37.48
N ALA A 396 22.06 26.37 -38.60
CA ALA A 396 23.01 27.47 -38.63
C ALA A 396 22.57 28.57 -39.61
N SER A 397 22.90 29.82 -39.29
CA SER A 397 22.69 30.95 -40.20
C SER A 397 23.73 32.04 -39.98
N ALA A 398 23.99 32.83 -41.01
CA ALA A 398 24.93 33.94 -40.98
C ALA A 398 24.24 35.24 -41.39
N GLN A 399 24.34 36.30 -40.60
CA GLN A 399 23.84 37.62 -40.94
C GLN A 399 24.98 38.62 -41.12
N HIS A 400 25.12 39.20 -42.31
CA HIS A 400 26.05 40.30 -42.54
C HIS A 400 25.63 41.52 -41.71
N ILE A 401 26.54 42.05 -40.89
CA ILE A 401 26.22 43.09 -39.90
C ILE A 401 25.70 44.36 -40.57
N SER A 402 26.32 44.78 -41.67
CA SER A 402 26.01 46.08 -42.29
C SER A 402 24.80 46.01 -43.22
N SER A 403 24.74 45.00 -44.10
CA SER A 403 23.65 44.89 -45.09
C SER A 403 22.42 44.15 -44.59
N LYS A 404 22.53 43.46 -43.44
CA LYS A 404 21.49 42.58 -42.89
C LYS A 404 21.11 41.40 -43.79
N LEU A 405 21.95 41.07 -44.78
CA LEU A 405 21.79 39.87 -45.60
C LEU A 405 21.92 38.63 -44.71
N ILE A 406 20.96 37.70 -44.81
CA ILE A 406 20.98 36.41 -44.10
C ILE A 406 21.30 35.30 -45.09
N LEU A 407 22.26 34.44 -44.73
CA LEU A 407 22.63 33.24 -45.45
C LEU A 407 22.30 32.02 -44.58
N PRO A 408 21.48 31.07 -45.06
CA PRO A 408 21.10 29.88 -44.30
C PRO A 408 22.06 28.71 -44.53
N SER A 409 22.17 27.79 -43.55
CA SER A 409 22.64 26.43 -43.78
C SER A 409 21.48 25.49 -44.13
N THR A 410 21.79 24.25 -44.52
CA THR A 410 20.85 23.14 -44.30
C THR A 410 20.75 22.83 -42.81
N TYR A 411 19.59 22.38 -42.33
CA TYR A 411 19.45 21.87 -40.97
C TYR A 411 19.73 20.36 -40.94
N GLN A 412 20.03 19.84 -39.75
CA GLN A 412 20.21 18.40 -39.54
C GLN A 412 19.44 17.96 -38.29
N THR A 413 18.73 16.84 -38.40
CA THR A 413 18.08 16.18 -37.27
C THR A 413 18.91 14.98 -36.86
N ILE A 414 19.17 14.85 -35.56
CA ILE A 414 19.90 13.73 -34.97
C ILE A 414 19.20 13.24 -33.71
N THR A 415 19.43 11.98 -33.36
CA THR A 415 19.04 11.42 -32.07
C THR A 415 20.29 11.23 -31.23
N LEU A 416 20.29 11.76 -30.00
CA LEU A 416 21.37 11.58 -29.04
C LEU A 416 20.93 10.66 -27.92
N ASN A 417 21.70 9.61 -27.65
CA ASN A 417 21.47 8.73 -26.51
C ASN A 417 21.89 9.40 -25.19
N PRO A 418 21.41 8.92 -24.03
CA PRO A 418 21.83 9.42 -22.72
C PRO A 418 23.35 9.46 -22.55
N GLY A 419 23.89 10.61 -22.12
CA GLY A 419 25.32 10.83 -21.94
C GLY A 419 26.15 10.97 -23.22
N GLU A 420 25.52 10.82 -24.40
CA GLU A 420 26.20 10.94 -25.68
C GLU A 420 26.57 12.40 -25.97
N THR A 421 27.77 12.61 -26.50
CA THR A 421 28.21 13.89 -27.06
C THR A 421 28.51 13.70 -28.54
N ALA A 422 27.87 14.51 -29.39
CA ALA A 422 28.11 14.49 -30.83
C ALA A 422 28.60 15.85 -31.31
N THR A 423 29.47 15.83 -32.33
CA THR A 423 29.91 17.03 -33.03
C THR A 423 29.35 17.01 -34.45
N ILE A 424 28.58 18.04 -34.79
CA ILE A 424 27.90 18.17 -36.09
C ILE A 424 28.41 19.40 -36.82
N SER A 425 28.70 19.24 -38.11
CA SER A 425 29.21 20.31 -38.97
C SER A 425 28.10 20.78 -39.93
N LEU A 426 27.73 22.05 -39.84
CA LEU A 426 26.77 22.71 -40.73
C LEU A 426 27.50 23.72 -41.61
N VAL A 427 27.23 23.69 -42.91
CA VAL A 427 27.88 24.55 -43.90
C VAL A 427 26.92 25.60 -44.44
N ILE A 428 27.36 26.85 -44.43
CA ILE A 428 26.68 28.01 -45.02
C ILE A 428 27.48 28.42 -46.25
N ALA A 429 26.88 28.27 -47.44
CA ALA A 429 27.53 28.65 -48.69
C ALA A 429 27.59 30.18 -48.83
N MET A 430 28.76 30.71 -49.19
CA MET A 430 28.98 32.13 -49.48
C MET A 430 28.88 32.36 -50.99
N PRO A 431 27.75 32.90 -51.51
CA PRO A 431 27.67 33.23 -52.93
C PRO A 431 28.67 34.35 -53.27
N SER A 432 29.16 34.38 -54.50
CA SER A 432 30.10 35.42 -54.96
C SER A 432 29.56 36.86 -54.89
N ALA A 433 28.23 37.01 -54.76
CA ALA A 433 27.56 38.29 -54.55
C ALA A 433 27.39 38.67 -53.07
N ALA A 434 27.80 37.81 -52.13
CA ALA A 434 27.78 38.12 -50.70
C ALA A 434 28.75 39.28 -50.40
N PRO A 435 28.34 40.29 -49.61
CA PRO A 435 29.25 41.34 -49.17
C PRO A 435 30.43 40.79 -48.36
N SER A 436 31.62 41.32 -48.58
CA SER A 436 32.75 41.10 -47.66
C SER A 436 32.53 41.89 -46.36
N GLY A 437 33.03 41.38 -45.23
CA GLY A 437 32.94 42.06 -43.94
C GLY A 437 32.49 41.13 -42.82
N ASP A 438 31.94 41.72 -41.77
CA ASP A 438 31.59 40.98 -40.55
C ASP A 438 30.21 40.32 -40.65
N TYR A 439 30.16 39.06 -40.23
CA TYR A 439 28.96 38.25 -40.13
C TYR A 439 28.75 37.78 -38.69
N ILE A 440 27.51 37.91 -38.20
CA ILE A 440 27.06 37.25 -36.97
C ILE A 440 26.55 35.87 -37.36
N ILE A 441 27.15 34.84 -36.78
CA ILE A 441 26.85 33.44 -37.04
C ILE A 441 26.06 32.90 -35.86
N GLN A 442 24.91 32.30 -36.14
CA GLN A 442 24.08 31.67 -35.13
C GLN A 442 24.07 30.16 -35.31
N GLY A 443 24.39 29.42 -34.26
CA GLY A 443 24.11 27.99 -34.13
C GLY A 443 22.89 27.81 -33.23
N ILE A 444 21.89 27.05 -33.67
CA ILE A 444 20.61 26.89 -32.98
C ILE A 444 20.36 25.41 -32.74
N LEU A 445 20.12 25.06 -31.48
CA LEU A 445 19.63 23.77 -31.03
C LEU A 445 18.13 23.89 -30.79
N ALA A 446 17.34 23.05 -31.44
CA ALA A 446 15.88 23.08 -31.35
C ALA A 446 15.28 21.67 -31.23
N THR A 447 14.04 21.58 -30.75
CA THR A 447 13.27 20.32 -30.71
C THR A 447 12.74 19.92 -32.09
N GLY A 448 12.70 20.86 -33.04
CA GLY A 448 12.21 20.68 -34.39
C GLY A 448 12.16 22.02 -35.12
N LEU A 449 11.66 22.02 -36.36
CA LEU A 449 11.38 23.28 -37.06
C LEU A 449 10.09 23.93 -36.52
N PRO A 450 9.95 25.27 -36.55
CA PRO A 450 8.72 25.94 -36.12
C PRO A 450 7.46 25.50 -36.89
N SER A 451 7.60 25.06 -38.14
CA SER A 451 6.49 24.51 -38.94
C SER A 451 6.01 23.13 -38.46
N GLN A 452 6.72 22.52 -37.52
CA GLN A 452 6.46 21.23 -36.89
C GLN A 452 6.29 21.39 -35.38
N ASP A 453 5.88 22.58 -34.93
CA ASP A 453 5.73 22.96 -33.51
C ASP A 453 7.04 22.88 -32.70
N GLY A 454 8.19 22.83 -33.37
CA GLY A 454 9.50 22.86 -32.74
C GLY A 454 9.87 24.25 -32.23
N PHE A 455 10.68 24.27 -31.17
CA PHE A 455 11.15 25.49 -30.53
C PHE A 455 12.64 25.42 -30.22
N THR A 456 13.27 26.58 -30.07
CA THR A 456 14.69 26.69 -29.73
C THR A 456 14.91 26.33 -28.26
N LEU A 457 15.86 25.43 -28.02
CA LEU A 457 16.37 25.08 -26.71
C LEU A 457 17.52 26.03 -26.32
N THR A 458 18.53 26.12 -27.18
CA THR A 458 19.70 26.97 -26.97
C THR A 458 20.18 27.59 -28.29
N ARG A 459 20.84 28.75 -28.19
CA ARG A 459 21.54 29.39 -29.32
C ARG A 459 22.96 29.82 -28.93
N GLY A 460 23.92 29.61 -29.82
CA GLY A 460 25.25 30.17 -29.77
C GLY A 460 25.41 31.25 -30.84
N GLU A 461 26.21 32.29 -30.54
CA GLU A 461 26.51 33.37 -31.48
C GLU A 461 28.01 33.63 -31.53
N GLU A 462 28.56 33.75 -32.74
CA GLU A 462 29.95 34.11 -32.98
C GLU A 462 30.04 35.17 -34.08
N THR A 463 31.08 36.00 -34.06
CA THR A 463 31.32 36.98 -35.13
C THR A 463 32.56 36.61 -35.92
N VAL A 464 32.44 36.53 -37.24
CA VAL A 464 33.55 36.24 -38.15
C VAL A 464 33.64 37.27 -39.26
N THR A 465 34.86 37.57 -39.71
CA THR A 465 35.11 38.44 -40.86
C THR A 465 35.40 37.57 -42.08
N VAL A 466 34.68 37.82 -43.19
CA VAL A 466 34.86 37.14 -44.48
C VAL A 466 35.39 38.08 -45.55
#